data_AF-A0A0D9VB11-F1
#
_entry.id   AF-A0A0D9VB11-F1
#
_cell.length_a   1.000
_cell.length_b   1.000
_cell.length_c   1.000
_cell.angle_alpha   90.00
_cell.angle_beta   90.00
_cell.angle_gamma   90.00
#
_symmetry.space_group_name_H-M   'P 1'
#
loop_
_entity.id
_entity.type
_entity.pdbx_description
1 polymer ?
#
loop_
_entity_poly.entity_id
_entity_poly.type
_entity_poly.pdbx_seq_one_letter_code
_entity_poly.pdbx_strand_id
1 'polypeptide(L)'
;MAGQEFTVCDVLYLYSDARTAYDRFIGIGGNPEQARNAVALLLWLDQCNVSAIKHLPGLSPAAVNLVAAEANLVLDCLREPTPMVPAIPLISALCQDGDVDPRFFAFHQDLVVRGVADILDGVGLLIFDDHLNKMLRRYQTGLVGNPPELAATYNCLPVAVPEDCRSMFITFSKGAPIEREEIFDYFRQKWGDCVVRVLMEKTTGASSPMYGRIIFRSEAFVQLVLNGERLVKTNIRHRQIWLRKYVPRPAATQN
;
A
#
# COMPACT_ATOMS: atom_id res chain seq x y z
N MET A 1 -23.88 -4.72 -23.66
CA MET A 1 -23.12 -5.91 -23.23
C MET A 1 -23.14 -5.89 -21.72
N ALA A 2 -23.84 -6.85 -21.09
CA ALA A 2 -23.90 -6.92 -19.64
C ALA A 2 -22.48 -7.18 -19.12
N GLY A 3 -21.96 -6.26 -18.30
CA GLY A 3 -20.68 -6.48 -17.62
C GLY A 3 -20.82 -7.71 -16.74
N GLN A 4 -19.84 -8.61 -16.78
CA GLN A 4 -19.85 -9.78 -15.93
C GLN A 4 -19.76 -9.31 -14.46
N GLU A 5 -20.87 -9.40 -13.73
CA GLU A 5 -20.90 -9.11 -12.30
C GLU A 5 -20.22 -10.26 -11.57
N PHE A 6 -19.04 -10.00 -11.03
CA PHE A 6 -18.35 -10.94 -10.14
C PHE A 6 -18.93 -10.80 -8.73
N THR A 7 -19.06 -11.90 -8.01
CA THR A 7 -19.31 -11.86 -6.56
C THR A 7 -18.00 -11.72 -5.79
N VAL A 8 -18.07 -11.32 -4.52
CA VAL A 8 -16.91 -11.33 -3.62
C VAL A 8 -16.28 -12.72 -3.57
N CYS A 9 -17.09 -13.77 -3.57
CA CYS A 9 -16.64 -15.16 -3.63
C CYS A 9 -15.78 -15.43 -4.88
N ASP A 10 -16.27 -15.04 -6.06
CA ASP A 10 -15.58 -15.26 -7.33
C ASP A 10 -14.22 -14.55 -7.36
N VAL A 11 -14.15 -13.32 -6.84
CA VAL A 11 -12.90 -12.57 -6.76
C VAL A 11 -11.91 -13.24 -5.79
N LEU A 12 -12.36 -13.68 -4.62
CA LEU A 12 -11.49 -14.39 -3.68
C LEU A 12 -10.96 -15.71 -4.26
N TYR A 13 -11.76 -16.43 -5.05
CA TYR A 13 -11.28 -17.60 -5.79
C TYR A 13 -10.28 -17.23 -6.88
N LEU A 14 -10.52 -16.16 -7.65
CA LEU A 14 -9.62 -15.70 -8.70
C LEU A 14 -8.23 -15.32 -8.16
N TYR A 15 -8.18 -14.75 -6.95
CA TYR A 15 -6.95 -14.31 -6.30
C TYR A 15 -6.48 -15.24 -5.16
N SER A 16 -6.85 -16.54 -5.20
CA SER A 16 -6.45 -17.51 -4.17
C SER A 16 -4.94 -17.67 -4.03
N ASP A 17 -4.21 -17.57 -5.15
CA ASP A 17 -2.75 -17.64 -5.16
C ASP A 17 -2.12 -16.44 -4.45
N ALA A 18 -2.69 -15.25 -4.64
CA ALA A 18 -2.25 -14.03 -3.97
C ALA A 18 -2.52 -14.10 -2.47
N ARG A 19 -3.68 -14.64 -2.06
CA ARG A 19 -3.96 -14.90 -0.64
C ARG A 19 -2.96 -15.89 -0.04
N THR A 20 -2.65 -16.96 -0.78
CA THR A 20 -1.67 -17.96 -0.34
C THR A 20 -0.28 -17.35 -0.23
N ALA A 21 0.14 -16.55 -1.20
CA ALA A 21 1.40 -15.80 -1.14
C ALA A 21 1.47 -14.92 0.11
N TYR A 22 0.40 -14.17 0.41
CA TYR A 22 0.29 -13.38 1.63
C TYR A 22 0.41 -14.25 2.89
N ASP A 23 -0.38 -15.32 3.00
CA ASP A 23 -0.34 -16.22 4.16
C ASP A 23 1.06 -16.84 4.35
N ARG A 24 1.79 -17.12 3.27
CA ARG A 24 3.18 -17.60 3.33
C ARG A 24 4.15 -16.51 3.80
N PHE A 25 3.98 -15.27 3.37
CA PHE A 25 4.80 -14.14 3.83
C PHE A 25 4.58 -13.86 5.32
N ILE A 26 3.34 -14.00 5.81
CA ILE A 26 3.04 -13.94 7.24
C ILE A 26 3.65 -15.15 7.97
N GLY A 27 3.54 -16.36 7.39
CA GLY A 27 4.01 -17.60 7.99
C GLY A 27 5.52 -17.68 8.24
N ILE A 28 6.33 -16.92 7.50
CA ILE A 28 7.78 -16.78 7.73
C ILE A 28 8.12 -15.71 8.79
N GLY A 29 7.12 -15.07 9.40
CA GLY A 29 7.30 -14.04 10.42
C GLY A 29 7.38 -12.60 9.87
N GLY A 30 6.94 -12.37 8.63
CA GLY A 30 6.93 -11.04 8.03
C GLY A 30 5.93 -10.07 8.68
N ASN A 31 6.21 -8.77 8.59
CA ASN A 31 5.27 -7.73 9.00
C ASN A 31 4.03 -7.76 8.08
N PRO A 32 2.79 -7.73 8.61
CA PRO A 32 1.59 -7.81 7.77
C PRO A 32 1.45 -6.71 6.72
N GLU A 33 1.82 -5.47 7.03
CA GLU A 33 1.74 -4.37 6.06
C GLU A 33 2.79 -4.52 4.96
N GLN A 34 4.00 -4.95 5.31
CA GLN A 34 5.05 -5.25 4.33
C GLN A 34 4.65 -6.42 3.43
N ALA A 35 4.11 -7.49 4.02
CA ALA A 35 3.60 -8.64 3.28
C ALA A 35 2.49 -8.24 2.30
N ARG A 36 1.55 -7.40 2.77
CA ARG A 36 0.47 -6.87 1.95
C ARG A 36 1.00 -6.05 0.76
N ASN A 37 1.87 -5.08 1.04
CA ASN A 37 2.41 -4.18 0.01
C ASN A 37 3.27 -4.97 -1.01
N ALA A 38 4.03 -5.96 -0.55
CA ALA A 38 4.83 -6.82 -1.40
C ALA A 38 3.96 -7.70 -2.31
N VAL A 39 2.89 -8.33 -1.78
CA VAL A 39 1.95 -9.10 -2.61
C VAL A 39 1.21 -8.20 -3.60
N ALA A 40 0.85 -6.97 -3.22
CA ALA A 40 0.24 -6.00 -4.13
C ALA A 40 1.18 -5.59 -5.28
N LEU A 41 2.47 -5.42 -5.00
CA LEU A 41 3.50 -5.20 -6.03
C LEU A 41 3.58 -6.38 -7.00
N LEU A 42 3.61 -7.61 -6.48
CA LEU A 42 3.67 -8.80 -7.33
C LEU A 42 2.39 -8.97 -8.16
N LEU A 43 1.21 -8.65 -7.62
CA LEU A 43 -0.06 -8.64 -8.36
C LEU A 43 -0.04 -7.63 -9.51
N TRP A 44 0.52 -6.46 -9.26
CA TRP A 44 0.66 -5.45 -10.29
C TRP A 44 1.64 -5.88 -11.39
N LEU A 45 2.72 -6.59 -11.02
CA LEU A 45 3.64 -7.19 -11.99
C LEU A 45 2.94 -8.30 -12.81
N ASP A 46 2.13 -9.15 -12.19
CA ASP A 46 1.30 -10.17 -12.87
C ASP A 46 0.40 -9.55 -13.97
N GLN A 47 -0.12 -8.34 -13.77
CA GLN A 47 -0.88 -7.60 -14.81
C GLN A 47 -0.02 -7.10 -15.96
N CYS A 48 1.29 -6.95 -15.74
CA CYS A 48 2.29 -6.58 -16.73
C CYS A 48 2.93 -7.81 -17.41
N ASN A 49 2.25 -8.96 -17.42
CA ASN A 49 2.73 -10.26 -17.92
C ASN A 49 3.90 -10.89 -17.13
N VAL A 50 4.08 -10.51 -15.87
CA VAL A 50 5.09 -11.12 -14.98
C VAL A 50 4.37 -12.02 -13.99
N SER A 51 4.14 -13.30 -14.32
CA SER A 51 3.31 -14.22 -13.53
C SER A 51 3.99 -14.75 -12.24
N ALA A 52 4.57 -13.87 -11.43
CA ALA A 52 5.33 -14.23 -10.24
C ALA A 52 4.44 -14.89 -9.17
N ILE A 53 3.19 -14.44 -9.00
CA ILE A 53 2.31 -14.95 -7.94
C ILE A 53 1.91 -16.40 -8.13
N LYS A 54 1.68 -16.83 -9.37
CA LYS A 54 1.29 -18.22 -9.67
C LYS A 54 2.35 -19.24 -9.26
N HIS A 55 3.62 -18.82 -9.19
CA HIS A 55 4.73 -19.70 -8.80
C HIS A 55 4.96 -19.73 -7.29
N LEU A 56 4.56 -18.69 -6.57
CA LEU A 56 4.80 -18.56 -5.13
C LEU A 56 4.26 -19.72 -4.28
N PRO A 57 3.08 -20.32 -4.55
CA PRO A 57 2.60 -21.47 -3.78
C PRO A 57 3.55 -22.68 -3.81
N GLY A 58 4.28 -22.89 -4.90
CA GLY A 58 5.19 -24.04 -5.08
C GLY A 58 6.61 -23.84 -4.54
N LEU A 59 7.01 -22.60 -4.19
CA LEU A 59 8.38 -22.31 -3.75
C LEU A 59 8.70 -22.86 -2.36
N SER A 60 9.98 -22.99 -2.01
CA SER A 60 10.40 -23.27 -0.63
C SER A 60 10.20 -22.04 0.27
N PRO A 61 10.05 -22.20 1.61
CA PRO A 61 9.96 -21.07 2.52
C PRO A 61 11.15 -20.09 2.42
N ALA A 62 12.35 -20.62 2.15
CA ALA A 62 13.55 -19.80 1.93
C ALA A 62 13.45 -18.95 0.66
N ALA A 63 12.97 -19.52 -0.45
CA ALA A 63 12.76 -18.78 -1.69
C ALA A 63 11.66 -17.71 -1.54
N VAL A 64 10.56 -18.03 -0.83
CA VAL A 64 9.51 -17.05 -0.50
C VAL A 64 10.06 -15.87 0.30
N ASN A 65 10.94 -16.13 1.28
CA ASN A 65 11.59 -15.06 2.05
C ASN A 65 12.47 -14.16 1.17
N LEU A 66 13.18 -14.74 0.19
CA LEU A 66 13.98 -13.95 -0.77
C LEU A 66 13.09 -13.10 -1.68
N VAL A 67 11.99 -13.65 -2.22
CA VAL A 67 11.04 -12.86 -3.02
C VAL A 67 10.44 -11.72 -2.18
N ALA A 68 10.06 -12.00 -0.94
CA ALA A 68 9.55 -10.98 -0.03
C ALA A 68 10.59 -9.89 0.23
N ALA A 69 11.86 -10.25 0.43
CA ALA A 69 12.94 -9.29 0.61
C ALA A 69 13.15 -8.41 -0.63
N GLU A 70 13.18 -9.00 -1.83
CA GLU A 70 13.31 -8.25 -3.09
C GLU A 70 12.13 -7.31 -3.34
N ALA A 71 10.90 -7.77 -3.10
CA ALA A 71 9.71 -6.93 -3.24
C ALA A 71 9.73 -5.74 -2.25
N ASN A 72 10.16 -5.97 -1.01
CA ASN A 72 10.32 -4.89 -0.04
C ASN A 72 11.45 -3.93 -0.43
N LEU A 73 12.56 -4.42 -0.99
CA LEU A 73 13.63 -3.57 -1.52
C LEU A 73 13.13 -2.66 -2.63
N VAL A 74 12.28 -3.15 -3.54
CA VAL A 74 11.65 -2.31 -4.57
C VAL A 74 10.81 -1.21 -3.92
N LEU A 75 9.96 -1.56 -2.96
CA LEU A 75 9.11 -0.61 -2.25
C LEU A 75 9.90 0.40 -1.42
N ASP A 76 11.03 0.00 -0.83
CA ASP A 76 11.94 0.88 -0.10
C ASP A 76 12.67 1.85 -1.03
N CYS A 77 13.03 1.42 -2.25
CA CYS A 77 13.58 2.33 -3.26
C CYS A 77 12.61 3.45 -3.65
N LEU A 78 11.29 3.22 -3.56
CA LEU A 78 10.27 4.26 -3.72
C LEU A 78 10.29 5.29 -2.57
N ARG A 79 10.85 4.93 -1.40
CA ARG A 79 10.95 5.78 -0.21
C ARG A 79 12.23 6.59 -0.13
N GLU A 80 13.26 6.21 -0.86
CA GLU A 80 14.54 6.94 -0.85
C GLU A 80 14.45 8.25 -1.68
N PRO A 81 15.20 9.31 -1.30
CA PRO A 81 15.19 10.58 -2.02
C PRO A 81 15.97 10.49 -3.34
N THR A 82 16.88 9.52 -3.46
CA THR A 82 17.67 9.26 -4.67
C THR A 82 17.18 7.99 -5.34
N PRO A 83 16.99 7.98 -6.68
CA PRO A 83 16.64 6.77 -7.41
C PRO A 83 17.72 5.70 -7.19
N MET A 84 17.36 4.65 -6.46
CA MET A 84 18.19 3.47 -6.28
C MET A 84 17.63 2.35 -7.16
N VAL A 85 18.54 1.59 -7.76
CA VAL A 85 18.16 0.42 -8.56
C VAL A 85 18.08 -0.76 -7.61
N PRO A 86 16.88 -1.36 -7.38
CA PRO A 86 16.74 -2.49 -6.49
C PRO A 86 17.42 -3.74 -7.07
N ALA A 87 18.03 -4.57 -6.22
CA ALA A 87 18.51 -5.88 -6.65
C ALA A 87 17.37 -6.89 -6.54
N ILE A 88 16.83 -7.34 -7.68
CA ILE A 88 15.63 -8.21 -7.76
C ILE A 88 15.85 -9.48 -8.60
N PRO A 89 16.96 -10.22 -8.41
CA PRO A 89 17.29 -11.34 -9.28
C PRO A 89 16.24 -12.46 -9.28
N LEU A 90 15.58 -12.72 -8.15
CA LEU A 90 14.57 -13.78 -8.06
C LEU A 90 13.23 -13.36 -8.66
N ILE A 91 12.80 -12.11 -8.46
CA ILE A 91 11.62 -11.56 -9.13
C ILE A 91 11.85 -11.56 -10.65
N SER A 92 13.01 -11.08 -11.12
CA SER A 92 13.40 -11.17 -12.54
C SER A 92 13.36 -12.60 -13.05
N ALA A 93 13.87 -13.57 -12.29
CA ALA A 93 13.87 -14.98 -12.71
C ALA A 93 12.48 -15.63 -12.73
N LEU A 94 11.52 -15.11 -11.97
CA LEU A 94 10.13 -15.58 -11.97
C LEU A 94 9.31 -15.03 -13.15
N CYS A 95 9.87 -14.09 -13.92
CA CYS A 95 9.24 -13.52 -15.11
C CYS A 95 9.45 -14.44 -16.32
N GLN A 96 8.38 -15.03 -16.86
CA GLN A 96 8.49 -15.98 -17.98
C GLN A 96 8.84 -15.33 -19.33
N ASP A 97 8.39 -14.09 -19.57
CA ASP A 97 8.43 -13.44 -20.89
C ASP A 97 9.47 -12.30 -21.02
N GLY A 98 10.31 -12.07 -20.00
CA GLY A 98 11.38 -11.08 -20.07
C GLY A 98 11.98 -10.74 -18.71
N ASP A 99 13.28 -10.45 -18.69
CA ASP A 99 13.95 -9.90 -17.51
C ASP A 99 13.33 -8.54 -17.18
N VAL A 100 12.77 -8.40 -15.98
CA VAL A 100 12.31 -7.09 -15.50
C VAL A 100 13.54 -6.28 -15.17
N ASP A 101 13.89 -5.34 -16.06
CA ASP A 101 15.00 -4.43 -15.82
C ASP A 101 14.76 -3.66 -14.51
N PRO A 102 15.61 -3.81 -13.49
CA PRO A 102 15.39 -3.16 -12.20
C PRO A 102 15.38 -1.63 -12.30
N ARG A 103 15.98 -1.07 -13.35
CA ARG A 103 15.93 0.38 -13.65
C ARG A 103 14.51 0.86 -13.94
N PHE A 104 13.62 -0.02 -14.43
CA PHE A 104 12.22 0.30 -14.66
C PHE A 104 11.55 0.88 -13.41
N PHE A 105 11.78 0.27 -12.24
CA PHE A 105 11.24 0.76 -10.96
C PHE A 105 11.78 2.13 -10.57
N ALA A 106 13.03 2.44 -10.93
CA ALA A 106 13.63 3.74 -10.64
C ALA A 106 13.10 4.86 -11.55
N PHE A 107 12.79 4.55 -12.81
CA PHE A 107 12.30 5.54 -13.78
C PHE A 107 10.78 5.72 -13.79
N HIS A 108 10.02 4.68 -13.43
CA HIS A 108 8.56 4.65 -13.48
C HIS A 108 7.91 4.56 -12.09
N GLN A 109 8.52 5.22 -11.11
CA GLN A 109 8.06 5.19 -9.70
C GLN A 109 6.59 5.58 -9.56
N ASP A 110 6.12 6.58 -10.31
CA ASP A 110 4.74 7.06 -10.27
C ASP A 110 3.74 6.01 -10.79
N LEU A 111 4.12 5.24 -11.82
CA LEU A 111 3.32 4.14 -12.34
C LEU A 111 3.26 2.97 -11.37
N VAL A 112 4.40 2.61 -10.78
CA VAL A 112 4.49 1.53 -9.77
C VAL A 112 3.64 1.90 -8.55
N VAL A 113 3.82 3.10 -8.00
CA VAL A 113 3.07 3.55 -6.82
C VAL A 113 1.58 3.57 -7.10
N ARG A 114 1.15 4.09 -8.26
CA ARG A 114 -0.27 4.13 -8.63
C ARG A 114 -0.85 2.74 -8.79
N GLY A 115 -0.16 1.87 -9.52
CA GLY A 115 -0.60 0.50 -9.73
C GLY A 115 -0.73 -0.29 -8.42
N VAL A 116 0.25 -0.19 -7.53
CA VAL A 116 0.18 -0.82 -6.21
C VAL A 116 -0.96 -0.24 -5.37
N ALA A 117 -1.16 1.08 -5.38
CA ALA A 117 -2.27 1.71 -4.67
C ALA A 117 -3.64 1.25 -5.19
N ASP A 118 -3.81 1.17 -6.51
CA ASP A 118 -5.04 0.70 -7.15
C ASP A 118 -5.36 -0.76 -6.76
N ILE A 119 -4.34 -1.63 -6.67
CA ILE A 119 -4.52 -2.99 -6.16
C ILE A 119 -4.95 -2.99 -4.70
N LEU A 120 -4.28 -2.21 -3.84
CA LEU A 120 -4.58 -2.15 -2.41
C LEU A 120 -5.99 -1.63 -2.13
N ASP A 121 -6.44 -0.62 -2.87
CA ASP A 121 -7.76 -0.01 -2.73
C ASP A 121 -8.89 -0.79 -3.41
N GLY A 122 -8.54 -1.64 -4.39
CA GLY A 122 -9.47 -2.48 -5.12
C GLY A 122 -9.53 -3.89 -4.53
N VAL A 123 -9.00 -4.86 -5.28
CA VAL A 123 -9.05 -6.29 -4.93
C VAL A 123 -8.32 -6.62 -3.63
N GLY A 124 -7.32 -5.82 -3.25
CA GLY A 124 -6.55 -5.96 -2.01
C GLY A 124 -7.42 -5.91 -0.76
N LEU A 125 -8.50 -5.11 -0.76
CA LEU A 125 -9.45 -5.06 0.35
C LEU A 125 -10.10 -6.42 0.64
N LEU A 126 -10.24 -7.28 -0.38
CA LEU A 126 -10.78 -8.63 -0.21
C LEU A 126 -9.68 -9.66 0.08
N ILE A 127 -8.56 -9.59 -0.66
CA ILE A 127 -7.45 -10.55 -0.56
C ILE A 127 -6.84 -10.53 0.85
N PHE A 128 -6.70 -9.35 1.43
CA PHE A 128 -6.02 -9.17 2.72
C PHE A 128 -6.99 -9.13 3.92
N ASP A 129 -8.29 -9.31 3.69
CA ASP A 129 -9.28 -9.41 4.76
C ASP A 129 -9.32 -10.84 5.34
N ASP A 130 -8.77 -10.99 6.54
CA ASP A 130 -8.72 -12.28 7.23
C ASP A 130 -10.11 -12.81 7.60
N HIS A 131 -11.09 -11.94 7.84
CA HIS A 131 -12.46 -12.32 8.15
C HIS A 131 -13.14 -12.92 6.93
N LEU A 132 -13.08 -12.24 5.78
CA LEU A 132 -13.62 -12.75 4.51
C LEU A 132 -12.97 -14.08 4.11
N ASN A 133 -11.65 -14.19 4.21
CA ASN A 133 -10.94 -15.42 3.87
C ASN A 133 -11.23 -16.57 4.86
N LYS A 134 -11.41 -16.28 6.15
CA LYS A 134 -11.87 -17.28 7.13
C LYS A 134 -13.29 -17.74 6.84
N MET A 135 -14.16 -16.83 6.43
CA MET A 135 -15.53 -17.14 6.03
C MET A 135 -15.56 -18.00 4.76
N LEU A 136 -14.76 -17.68 3.75
CA LEU A 136 -14.61 -18.49 2.54
C LEU A 136 -14.16 -19.93 2.86
N ARG A 137 -13.15 -20.11 3.73
CA ARG A 137 -12.70 -21.45 4.15
C ARG A 137 -13.80 -22.27 4.85
N ARG A 138 -14.65 -21.61 5.64
CA ARG A 138 -15.80 -22.25 6.30
C ARG A 138 -16.92 -22.60 5.32
N TYR A 139 -17.16 -21.72 4.34
CA TYR A 139 -18.09 -21.97 3.25
C TYR A 139 -17.67 -23.19 2.42
N GLN A 140 -16.40 -23.27 2.04
CA GLN A 140 -15.81 -24.39 1.28
C GLN A 140 -15.93 -25.74 1.99
N THR A 141 -15.91 -25.75 3.33
CA THR A 141 -16.04 -26.98 4.14
C THR A 141 -17.49 -27.34 4.46
N GLY A 142 -18.47 -26.57 3.97
CA GLY A 142 -19.90 -26.76 4.27
C GLY A 142 -20.28 -26.41 5.71
N LEU A 143 -19.38 -25.77 6.47
CA LEU A 143 -19.60 -25.40 7.87
C LEU A 143 -20.47 -24.15 8.05
N VAL A 144 -20.66 -23.40 6.96
CA VAL A 144 -21.52 -22.20 6.89
C VAL A 144 -22.39 -22.35 5.64
N GLY A 145 -23.63 -21.84 5.69
CA GLY A 145 -24.53 -21.75 4.53
C GLY A 145 -24.02 -20.75 3.49
N ASN A 146 -24.88 -20.07 2.75
CA ASN A 146 -24.46 -19.03 1.79
C ASN A 146 -24.38 -17.66 2.48
N PRO A 147 -23.20 -17.19 2.96
CA PRO A 147 -23.12 -15.92 3.67
C PRO A 147 -23.34 -14.74 2.70
N PRO A 148 -24.14 -13.73 3.09
CA PRO A 148 -24.46 -12.59 2.23
C PRO A 148 -23.22 -11.79 1.81
N GLU A 149 -22.17 -11.78 2.63
CA GLU A 149 -20.91 -11.08 2.34
C GLU A 149 -20.15 -11.71 1.16
N LEU A 150 -20.18 -13.03 1.02
CA LEU A 150 -19.54 -13.71 -0.12
C LEU A 150 -20.41 -13.64 -1.38
N ALA A 151 -21.74 -13.66 -1.22
CA ALA A 151 -22.70 -13.53 -2.31
C ALA A 151 -22.86 -12.09 -2.82
N ALA A 152 -22.34 -11.10 -2.09
CA ALA A 152 -22.40 -9.70 -2.48
C ALA A 152 -21.69 -9.47 -3.82
N THR A 153 -22.27 -8.60 -4.66
CA THR A 153 -21.64 -8.15 -5.90
C THR A 153 -20.35 -7.41 -5.58
N TYR A 154 -19.27 -7.79 -6.24
CA TYR A 154 -18.00 -7.08 -6.16
C TYR A 154 -18.11 -5.74 -6.87
N ASN A 155 -17.92 -4.67 -6.11
CA ASN A 155 -17.81 -3.32 -6.64
C ASN A 155 -16.36 -2.86 -6.54
N CYS A 156 -15.73 -2.62 -7.69
CA CYS A 156 -14.36 -2.10 -7.80
C CYS A 156 -14.26 -0.60 -7.41
N LEU A 157 -15.38 0.04 -7.05
CA LEU A 157 -15.36 1.44 -6.63
C LEU A 157 -14.80 1.54 -5.20
N PRO A 158 -13.81 2.40 -4.96
CA PRO A 158 -13.26 2.61 -3.63
C PRO A 158 -14.38 3.00 -2.67
N VAL A 159 -14.51 2.27 -1.55
CA VAL A 159 -15.41 2.67 -0.46
C VAL A 159 -14.99 4.07 0.00
N ALA A 160 -15.94 4.99 0.12
CA ALA A 160 -15.64 6.36 0.55
C ALA A 160 -15.07 6.35 1.98
N VAL A 161 -13.75 6.42 2.12
CA VAL A 161 -13.08 6.41 3.41
C VAL A 161 -13.03 7.83 3.99
N PRO A 162 -13.37 8.02 5.28
CA PRO A 162 -13.23 9.31 5.96
C PRO A 162 -11.81 9.88 5.80
N GLU A 163 -11.71 11.22 5.71
CA GLU A 163 -10.41 11.89 5.57
C GLU A 163 -9.42 11.47 6.66
N ASP A 164 -9.89 11.19 7.87
CA ASP A 164 -9.06 10.81 9.02
C ASP A 164 -8.27 9.52 8.78
N CYS A 165 -8.85 8.49 8.14
CA CYS A 165 -8.14 7.23 7.89
C CYS A 165 -7.09 7.36 6.79
N ARG A 166 -7.35 8.22 5.79
CA ARG A 166 -6.42 8.55 4.68
C ARG A 166 -5.54 9.77 4.97
N SER A 167 -5.27 10.04 6.24
CA SER A 167 -4.44 11.18 6.66
C SER A 167 -3.21 10.77 7.43
N MET A 168 -2.15 11.57 7.27
CA MET A 168 -0.95 11.50 8.09
C MET A 168 -0.77 12.81 8.87
N PHE A 169 -0.33 12.66 10.11
CA PHE A 169 0.15 13.77 10.93
C PHE A 169 1.64 13.94 10.70
N ILE A 170 2.07 15.18 10.45
CA ILE A 170 3.47 15.52 10.20
C ILE A 170 3.97 16.51 11.23
N THR A 171 5.23 16.37 11.64
CA THR A 171 5.92 17.34 12.51
C THR A 171 7.24 17.78 11.90
N PHE A 172 7.63 19.01 12.24
CA PHE A 172 8.82 19.66 11.69
C PHE A 172 9.87 19.89 12.78
N SER A 173 11.14 19.87 12.38
CA SER A 173 12.24 20.30 13.26
C SER A 173 12.13 21.80 13.58
N LYS A 174 12.40 22.18 14.83
CA LYS A 174 12.41 23.59 15.25
C LYS A 174 13.40 24.39 14.40
N GLY A 175 12.97 25.58 13.94
CA GLY A 175 13.83 26.51 13.18
C GLY A 175 14.02 26.15 11.71
N ALA A 176 13.35 25.11 11.21
CA ALA A 176 13.37 24.71 9.81
C ALA A 176 11.95 24.87 9.21
N PRO A 177 11.53 26.10 8.85
CA PRO A 177 10.20 26.31 8.28
C PRO A 177 10.08 25.55 6.95
N ILE A 178 8.93 24.92 6.73
CA ILE A 178 8.58 24.23 5.49
C ILE A 178 7.20 24.72 5.07
N GLU A 179 7.08 25.14 3.82
CA GLU A 179 5.82 25.63 3.29
C GLU A 179 4.88 24.48 2.90
N ARG A 180 3.59 24.78 2.89
CA ARG A 180 2.53 23.81 2.56
C ARG A 180 2.71 23.26 1.15
N GLU A 181 3.06 24.13 0.22
CA GLU A 181 3.29 23.86 -1.20
C GLU A 181 4.49 22.92 -1.38
N GLU A 182 5.57 23.13 -0.63
CA GLU A 182 6.75 22.26 -0.68
C GLU A 182 6.43 20.82 -0.24
N ILE A 183 5.58 20.66 0.78
CA ILE A 183 5.11 19.35 1.23
C ILE A 183 4.21 18.73 0.16
N PHE A 184 3.27 19.51 -0.40
CA PHE A 184 2.35 19.05 -1.43
C PHE A 184 3.11 18.54 -2.67
N ASP A 185 4.07 19.31 -3.17
CA ASP A 185 4.86 18.97 -4.36
C ASP A 185 5.78 17.78 -4.10
N TYR A 186 6.43 17.71 -2.93
CA TYR A 186 7.28 16.58 -2.57
C TYR A 186 6.53 15.24 -2.63
N PHE A 187 5.37 15.16 -1.98
CA PHE A 187 4.59 13.93 -1.97
C PHE A 187 4.03 13.60 -3.35
N ARG A 188 3.63 14.61 -4.14
CA ARG A 188 3.13 14.36 -5.50
C ARG A 188 4.19 13.91 -6.48
N GLN A 189 5.39 14.47 -6.38
CA GLN A 189 6.52 14.08 -7.20
C GLN A 189 6.94 12.63 -6.90
N LYS A 190 6.89 12.24 -5.62
CA LYS A 190 7.40 10.95 -5.16
C LYS A 190 6.38 9.81 -5.25
N TRP A 191 5.13 10.09 -4.91
CA TRP A 191 4.08 9.07 -4.79
C TRP A 191 2.97 9.24 -5.84
N GLY A 192 3.23 10.02 -6.90
CA GLY A 192 2.24 10.35 -7.92
C GLY A 192 1.14 11.29 -7.44
N ASP A 193 0.02 11.39 -8.15
CA ASP A 193 -1.12 12.23 -7.73
C ASP A 193 -1.86 11.62 -6.53
N CYS A 194 -1.25 11.69 -5.34
CA CYS A 194 -1.74 11.04 -4.13
C CYS A 194 -2.29 12.00 -3.08
N VAL A 195 -1.98 13.30 -3.17
CA VAL A 195 -2.35 14.31 -2.14
C VAL A 195 -3.58 15.09 -2.57
N VAL A 196 -4.60 15.10 -1.72
CA VAL A 196 -5.78 15.98 -1.89
C VAL A 196 -5.44 17.38 -1.40
N ARG A 197 -4.92 17.50 -0.16
CA ARG A 197 -4.46 18.78 0.40
C ARG A 197 -3.56 18.59 1.61
N VAL A 198 -2.82 19.63 1.95
CA VAL A 198 -1.99 19.74 3.16
C VAL A 198 -2.56 20.86 4.03
N LEU A 199 -2.79 20.55 5.30
CA LEU A 199 -3.19 21.50 6.33
C LEU A 199 -2.00 21.77 7.25
N MET A 200 -1.78 23.03 7.60
CA MET A 200 -0.71 23.44 8.50
C MET A 200 -1.30 23.93 9.83
N GLU A 201 -0.52 23.83 10.90
CA GLU A 201 -0.84 24.51 12.15
C GLU A 201 -1.14 25.99 11.91
N LYS A 202 -2.22 26.49 12.52
CA LYS A 202 -2.51 27.91 12.54
C LYS A 202 -1.62 28.57 13.59
N THR A 203 -0.65 29.36 13.15
CA THR A 203 0.22 30.12 14.04
C THR A 203 -0.28 31.55 14.21
N THR A 204 -0.08 32.09 15.40
CA THR A 204 -0.35 33.51 15.71
C THR A 204 0.99 34.26 15.81
N GLY A 205 1.10 35.41 15.13
CA GLY A 205 2.34 36.21 15.11
C GLY A 205 3.40 35.66 14.16
N ALA A 206 4.68 35.77 14.54
CA ALA A 206 5.84 35.38 13.72
C ALA A 206 6.30 33.92 13.91
N SER A 207 5.50 33.09 14.59
CA SER A 207 5.84 31.69 14.85
C SER A 207 5.66 30.83 13.60
N SER A 208 6.65 29.98 13.28
CA SER A 208 6.53 28.99 12.20
C SER A 208 5.68 27.79 12.63
N PRO A 209 4.88 27.19 11.73
CA PRO A 209 4.15 25.95 12.00
C PRO A 209 5.10 24.84 12.47
N MET A 210 4.70 24.10 13.49
CA MET A 210 5.47 22.96 14.04
C MET A 210 4.90 21.60 13.64
N TYR A 211 3.66 21.58 13.15
CA TYR A 211 3.01 20.39 12.64
C TYR A 211 2.01 20.69 11.52
N GLY A 212 1.58 19.63 10.86
CA GLY A 212 0.57 19.66 9.82
C GLY A 212 -0.16 18.34 9.67
N ARG A 213 -1.04 18.27 8.69
CA ARG A 213 -1.80 17.09 8.30
C ARG A 213 -1.80 16.98 6.77
N ILE A 214 -1.38 15.84 6.25
CA ILE A 214 -1.50 15.50 4.83
C ILE A 214 -2.75 14.64 4.66
N ILE A 215 -3.63 15.02 3.74
CA ILE A 215 -4.82 14.25 3.37
C ILE A 215 -4.55 13.62 2.01
N PHE A 216 -4.45 12.30 1.95
CA PHE A 216 -4.25 11.54 0.72
C PHE A 216 -5.57 11.23 0.03
N ARG A 217 -5.52 10.87 -1.25
CA ARG A 217 -6.68 10.42 -2.02
C ARG A 217 -7.23 9.10 -1.50
N SER A 218 -6.37 8.25 -0.97
CA SER A 218 -6.74 6.97 -0.38
C SER A 218 -5.86 6.57 0.81
N GLU A 219 -6.36 5.63 1.62
CA GLU A 219 -5.63 5.02 2.74
C GLU A 219 -4.45 4.15 2.27
N ALA A 220 -4.49 3.57 1.06
CA ALA A 220 -3.35 2.85 0.50
C ALA A 220 -2.05 3.67 0.52
N PHE A 221 -2.11 4.98 0.25
CA PHE A 221 -0.93 5.83 0.33
C PHE A 221 -0.39 6.01 1.75
N VAL A 222 -1.26 6.09 2.76
CA VAL A 222 -0.84 6.14 4.17
C VAL A 222 -0.07 4.86 4.52
N GLN A 223 -0.61 3.73 4.09
CA GLN A 223 -0.04 2.40 4.31
C GLN A 223 1.28 2.18 3.55
N LEU A 224 1.39 2.70 2.32
CA LEU A 224 2.63 2.63 1.54
C LEU A 224 3.73 3.52 2.13
N VAL A 225 3.38 4.72 2.59
CA VAL A 225 4.34 5.63 3.22
C VAL A 225 4.84 5.07 4.56
N LEU A 226 3.96 4.46 5.37
CA LEU A 226 4.32 3.89 6.67
C LEU A 226 4.97 2.50 6.59
N ASN A 227 4.50 1.64 5.70
CA ASN A 227 5.03 0.29 5.47
C ASN A 227 5.23 -0.57 6.72
N GLY A 228 4.26 -0.55 7.65
CA GLY A 228 4.35 -1.25 8.93
C GLY A 228 5.05 -0.47 10.04
N GLU A 229 5.67 0.68 9.74
CA GLU A 229 6.28 1.55 10.74
C GLU A 229 5.25 2.50 11.38
N ARG A 230 5.42 2.78 12.67
CA ARG A 230 4.54 3.74 13.38
C ARG A 230 4.91 5.19 13.10
N LEU A 231 6.18 5.43 12.77
CA LEU A 231 6.75 6.75 12.57
C LEU A 231 7.85 6.65 11.52
N VAL A 232 7.67 7.35 10.40
CA VAL A 232 8.64 7.41 9.32
C VAL A 232 9.26 8.79 9.27
N LYS A 233 10.56 8.85 8.97
CA LYS A 233 11.31 10.08 8.80
C LYS A 233 11.62 10.29 7.33
N THR A 234 11.47 11.52 6.83
CA THR A 234 11.90 11.87 5.48
C THR A 234 12.49 13.29 5.42
N ASN A 235 13.19 13.59 4.34
CA ASN A 235 13.87 14.87 4.15
C ASN A 235 13.23 15.62 2.97
N ILE A 236 12.74 16.84 3.22
CA ILE A 236 12.24 17.75 2.19
C ILE A 236 13.22 18.92 2.08
N ARG A 237 13.98 18.98 0.97
CA ARG A 237 15.06 19.97 0.74
C ARG A 237 15.99 20.11 1.97
N HIS A 238 16.54 18.98 2.42
CA HIS A 238 17.43 18.86 3.59
C HIS A 238 16.78 19.12 4.97
N ARG A 239 15.47 19.37 5.05
CA ARG A 239 14.75 19.54 6.32
C ARG A 239 14.05 18.25 6.69
N GLN A 240 14.26 17.80 7.93
CA GLN A 240 13.67 16.56 8.43
C GLN A 240 12.22 16.78 8.83
N ILE A 241 11.36 15.90 8.35
CA ILE A 241 9.97 15.79 8.80
C ILE A 241 9.71 14.38 9.31
N TRP A 242 8.82 14.29 10.29
CA TRP A 242 8.37 13.03 10.84
C TRP A 242 6.91 12.81 10.49
N LEU A 243 6.55 11.59 10.14
CA LEU A 243 5.25 11.21 9.61
C LEU A 243 4.70 10.04 10.40
N ARG A 244 3.44 10.14 10.84
CA ARG A 244 2.71 9.04 11.47
C ARG A 244 1.24 9.06 11.03
N LYS A 245 0.53 7.95 11.25
CA LYS A 245 -0.93 7.91 11.03
C LYS A 245 -1.61 9.02 11.83
N TYR A 246 -2.53 9.74 11.19
CA TYR A 246 -3.34 10.75 11.86
C TYR A 246 -4.30 10.07 12.84
N VAL A 247 -4.43 10.65 14.03
CA VAL A 247 -5.42 10.23 15.02
C VAL A 247 -6.31 11.45 15.27
N PRO A 248 -7.62 11.37 14.96
CA PRO A 248 -8.53 12.47 15.24
C PRO A 248 -8.55 12.75 16.73
N ARG A 249 -8.57 14.04 17.10
CA ARG A 249 -8.88 14.39 18.49
C ARG A 249 -10.37 14.11 18.71
N PRO A 250 -10.76 13.51 19.84
CA PRO A 250 -12.16 13.49 20.23
C PRO A 250 -12.68 14.92 20.18
N ALA A 251 -13.85 15.13 19.55
CA ALA A 251 -14.50 16.42 19.63
C ALA A 251 -14.64 16.76 21.12
N ALA A 252 -14.05 17.88 21.57
CA ALA A 252 -14.33 18.38 22.89
C ALA A 252 -15.84 18.61 22.93
N THR A 253 -16.54 17.88 23.81
CA THR A 253 -17.93 18.15 24.13
C THR A 253 -18.00 19.62 24.53
N GLN A 254 -18.54 20.46 23.65
CA GLN A 254 -18.90 21.83 24.00
C GLN A 254 -20.12 21.69 24.91
N ASN A 255 -19.87 21.66 26.22
CA ASN A 255 -20.88 21.94 27.23
C ASN A 255 -20.95 23.45 27.45
#